data_AF-A0A923Y8V9-F1
#
_entry.id   AF-A0A923Y8V9-F1
#
_cell.length_a   1.000
_cell.length_b   1.000
_cell.length_c   1.000
_cell.angle_alpha   90.00
_cell.angle_beta   90.00
_cell.angle_gamma   90.00
#
_symmetry.space_group_name_H-M   'P 1'
#
loop_
_entity.id
_entity.type
_entity.pdbx_description
1 polymer ?
#
loop_
_entity_poly.entity_id
_entity_poly.type
_entity_poly.pdbx_seq_one_letter_code
_entity_poly.pdbx_strand_id
1 'polypeptide(L)'
;MPATHSASDKLSQPVSETPLPWWRFKIVWLVFGLPATVVVASLVTGAIAWTHIDPVVTDARFTHPNAAEEVAEHGQPKSALEPAMTARNHAATPGR
;
A
#
# COMPACT_ATOMS: atom_id res chain seq x y z
N MET A 1 -68.55 43.49 -18.19
CA MET A 1 -67.17 43.00 -17.93
C MET A 1 -67.01 42.87 -16.42
N PRO A 2 -66.97 41.65 -15.89
CA PRO A 2 -65.73 41.27 -15.19
C PRO A 2 -65.29 39.82 -15.47
N ALA A 3 -63.98 39.63 -15.45
CA ALA A 3 -63.30 38.37 -15.73
C ALA A 3 -63.34 37.43 -14.52
N THR A 4 -63.72 36.17 -14.76
CA THR A 4 -63.62 35.05 -13.83
C THR A 4 -62.21 34.44 -13.91
N HIS A 5 -61.22 35.05 -13.26
CA HIS A 5 -59.86 34.49 -13.12
C HIS A 5 -59.48 34.48 -11.62
N SER A 6 -59.88 33.44 -10.89
CA SER A 6 -59.45 33.27 -9.50
C SER A 6 -59.25 31.80 -9.07
N ALA A 7 -59.70 30.83 -9.88
CA ALA A 7 -59.58 29.41 -9.56
C ALA A 7 -58.27 28.76 -10.05
N SER A 8 -57.61 29.29 -11.09
CA SER A 8 -56.42 28.67 -11.71
C SER A 8 -55.11 28.94 -10.97
N ASP A 9 -55.09 29.85 -10.00
CA ASP A 9 -53.86 30.31 -9.32
C ASP A 9 -53.45 29.43 -8.13
N LYS A 10 -54.32 28.51 -7.70
CA LYS A 10 -54.07 27.61 -6.55
C LYS A 10 -53.42 26.27 -6.92
N LEU A 11 -53.31 25.94 -8.21
CA LEU A 11 -52.83 24.64 -8.68
C LEU A 11 -51.31 24.58 -8.96
N SER A 12 -50.58 25.68 -8.80
CA SER A 12 -49.16 25.77 -9.18
C SER A 12 -48.23 26.16 -8.04
N GLN A 13 -48.64 26.01 -6.78
CA GLN A 13 -47.73 26.22 -5.65
C GLN A 13 -46.60 25.18 -5.72
N PRO A 14 -45.34 25.57 -5.96
CA PRO A 14 -44.23 24.62 -5.93
C PRO A 14 -44.10 24.13 -4.49
N VAL A 15 -44.22 22.82 -4.28
CA VAL A 15 -43.88 22.22 -2.99
C VAL A 15 -42.40 22.49 -2.74
N SER A 16 -42.12 23.36 -1.79
CA SER A 16 -40.76 23.65 -1.34
C SER A 16 -40.30 22.50 -0.45
N GLU A 17 -39.82 21.43 -1.06
CA GLU A 17 -39.16 20.35 -0.31
C GLU A 17 -37.87 20.91 0.31
N THR A 18 -37.79 20.89 1.65
CA THR A 18 -36.57 21.27 2.35
C THR A 18 -35.53 20.16 2.13
N PRO A 19 -34.38 20.45 1.49
CA PRO A 19 -33.39 19.41 1.20
C PRO A 19 -32.84 18.81 2.50
N LEU A 20 -32.74 17.49 2.53
CA LEU A 20 -32.15 16.79 3.68
C LEU A 20 -30.66 17.17 3.82
N PRO A 21 -30.15 17.26 5.07
CA PRO A 21 -28.73 17.47 5.31
C PRO A 21 -27.85 16.40 4.64
N TRP A 22 -26.75 16.82 4.02
CA TRP A 22 -25.90 15.99 3.16
C TRP A 22 -25.32 14.74 3.85
N TRP A 23 -25.05 14.80 5.16
CA TRP A 23 -24.49 13.69 5.94
C TRP A 23 -25.45 12.51 6.12
N ARG A 24 -26.75 12.67 5.81
CA ARG A 24 -27.75 11.59 5.85
C ARG A 24 -27.68 10.67 4.62
N PHE A 25 -27.07 11.10 3.53
CA PHE A 25 -26.97 10.29 2.32
C PHE A 25 -25.85 9.25 2.43
N LYS A 26 -26.17 7.97 2.26
CA LYS A 26 -25.19 6.86 2.31
C LYS A 26 -24.04 7.02 1.30
N ILE A 27 -24.31 7.64 0.13
CA ILE A 27 -23.31 7.88 -0.91
C ILE A 27 -22.15 8.76 -0.41
N VAL A 28 -22.43 9.73 0.46
CA VAL A 28 -21.42 10.61 1.05
C VAL A 28 -20.41 9.80 1.85
N TRP A 29 -20.89 8.83 2.63
CA TRP A 29 -20.03 7.92 3.37
C TRP A 29 -19.20 6.99 2.47
N LEU A 30 -19.70 6.61 1.30
CA LEU A 30 -18.90 5.85 0.33
C LEU A 30 -17.77 6.71 -0.28
N VAL A 31 -18.07 7.97 -0.59
CA VAL A 31 -17.09 8.93 -1.13
C VAL A 31 -15.98 9.22 -0.13
N PHE A 32 -16.30 9.39 1.16
CA PHE A 32 -15.29 9.57 2.20
C PHE A 32 -14.65 8.26 2.69
N GLY A 33 -15.40 7.16 2.62
CA GLY A 33 -14.97 5.85 3.10
C GLY A 33 -13.81 5.29 2.28
N LEU A 34 -13.82 5.48 0.95
CA LEU A 34 -12.73 5.04 0.07
C LEU A 34 -11.38 5.71 0.42
N PRO A 35 -11.27 7.06 0.41
CA PRO A 35 -10.06 7.75 0.85
C PRO A 35 -9.66 7.42 2.29
N ALA A 36 -10.61 7.40 3.22
CA ALA A 36 -10.32 7.08 4.62
C ALA A 36 -9.73 5.67 4.78
N THR A 37 -10.24 4.70 4.02
CA THR A 37 -9.73 3.31 4.05
C THR A 37 -8.28 3.24 3.59
N VAL A 38 -7.92 3.95 2.52
CA VAL A 38 -6.53 3.97 2.02
C VAL A 38 -5.57 4.63 3.02
N VAL A 39 -6.00 5.72 3.66
CA VAL A 39 -5.21 6.38 4.72
C VAL A 39 -4.96 5.42 5.88
N VAL A 40 -5.99 4.73 6.37
CA VAL A 40 -5.86 3.72 7.42
C VAL A 40 -4.94 2.58 6.99
N ALA A 41 -5.10 2.06 5.77
CA ALA A 41 -4.26 0.99 5.23
C ALA A 41 -2.78 1.39 5.11
N SER A 42 -2.51 2.65 4.75
CA SER A 42 -1.15 3.19 4.71
C SER A 42 -0.52 3.25 6.10
N LEU A 43 -1.26 3.72 7.10
CA LEU A 43 -0.80 3.74 8.49
C LEU A 43 -0.54 2.34 9.03
N VAL A 44 -1.44 1.39 8.74
CA VAL A 44 -1.26 -0.02 9.14
C VAL A 44 -0.01 -0.62 8.51
N THR A 45 0.17 -0.43 7.20
CA THR A 45 1.38 -0.91 6.49
C THR A 45 2.64 -0.27 7.08
N GLY A 46 2.62 1.04 7.36
CA GLY A 46 3.73 1.74 7.99
C GLY A 46 4.05 1.21 9.40
N ALA A 47 3.02 0.92 10.20
CA ALA A 47 3.19 0.34 11.53
C ALA A 47 3.81 -1.08 11.46
N ILE A 48 3.40 -1.89 10.48
CA ILE A 48 3.99 -3.22 10.23
C ILE A 48 5.47 -3.07 9.85
N ALA A 49 5.79 -2.14 8.96
CA ALA A 49 7.16 -1.91 8.52
C ALA A 49 8.08 -1.47 9.67
N TRP A 50 7.60 -0.62 10.59
CA TRP A 50 8.39 -0.20 11.76
C TRP A 50 8.64 -1.35 12.74
N THR A 51 7.64 -2.21 12.94
CA THR A 51 7.75 -3.32 13.89
C THR A 51 8.59 -4.49 13.38
N HIS A 52 8.68 -4.66 12.05
CA HIS A 52 9.41 -5.74 11.40
C HIS A 52 10.53 -5.18 10.52
N ILE A 53 11.33 -4.24 11.05
CA ILE A 53 12.56 -3.81 10.37
C ILE A 53 13.46 -5.03 10.26
N ASP A 54 13.68 -5.49 9.03
CA ASP A 54 14.59 -6.59 8.73
C ASP A 54 15.96 -6.22 9.34
N PRO A 55 16.48 -7.01 10.30
CA PRO A 55 17.76 -6.72 10.92
C PRO A 55 18.81 -6.58 9.82
N VAL A 56 19.56 -5.49 9.86
CA VAL A 56 20.69 -5.29 8.97
C VAL A 56 21.60 -6.51 9.11
N VAL A 57 21.69 -7.31 8.06
CA VAL A 57 22.71 -8.35 7.95
C VAL A 57 24.05 -7.63 7.92
N THR A 58 24.65 -7.46 9.09
CA THR A 58 26.06 -7.12 9.17
C THR A 58 26.77 -8.32 8.58
N ASP A 59 27.16 -8.20 7.31
CA ASP A 59 27.95 -9.21 6.64
C ASP A 59 29.24 -9.35 7.45
N ALA A 60 29.28 -10.37 8.30
CA ALA A 60 30.34 -10.60 9.28
C ALA A 60 31.71 -10.75 8.59
N ARG A 61 31.73 -10.93 7.26
CA ARG A 61 32.94 -10.91 6.45
C ARG A 61 33.61 -9.54 6.34
N PHE A 62 32.90 -8.44 6.51
CA PHE A 62 33.50 -7.10 6.53
C PHE A 62 33.99 -6.69 7.92
N THR A 63 33.41 -7.23 8.99
CA THR A 63 33.81 -6.94 10.38
C THR A 63 34.90 -7.88 10.89
N HIS A 64 34.95 -9.12 10.37
CA HIS A 64 35.95 -10.12 10.73
C HIS A 64 36.47 -10.80 9.46
N PRO A 65 37.61 -10.36 8.90
CA PRO A 65 38.22 -11.03 7.74
C PRO A 65 38.56 -12.50 7.99
N ASN A 66 38.56 -12.95 9.25
CA ASN A 66 38.86 -14.33 9.66
C ASN A 66 37.62 -15.18 9.97
N ALA A 67 36.40 -14.61 9.98
CA ALA A 67 35.18 -15.40 10.27
C ALA A 67 34.81 -16.36 9.12
N ALA A 68 35.33 -16.10 7.91
CA ALA A 68 35.20 -17.02 6.78
C ALA A 68 36.02 -18.32 6.96
N GLU A 69 37.03 -18.31 7.83
CA GLU A 69 37.89 -19.47 8.09
C GLU A 69 37.20 -20.45 9.05
N GLU A 70 36.50 -19.93 10.07
CA GLU A 70 35.81 -20.75 11.08
C GLU A 70 34.59 -21.51 10.52
N VAL A 71 33.86 -20.91 9.57
CA VAL A 71 32.72 -21.57 8.90
C VAL A 71 33.18 -22.58 7.84
N ALA A 72 34.39 -22.44 7.30
CA ALA A 72 34.93 -23.35 6.29
C ALA A 72 35.34 -24.72 6.86
N GLU A 73 35.53 -24.83 8.18
CA GLU A 73 35.87 -26.10 8.84
C GLU A 73 34.65 -27.03 8.97
N HIS A 74 33.43 -26.49 8.95
CA HIS A 74 32.18 -27.24 9.08
C HIS A 74 31.40 -27.32 7.75
N GLY A 75 32.03 -27.91 6.74
CA GLY A 75 31.34 -28.83 5.83
C GLY A 75 30.26 -28.32 4.87
N GLN A 76 30.45 -27.18 4.19
CA GLN A 76 29.59 -26.83 3.04
C GLN A 76 30.39 -26.45 1.78
N PRO A 77 29.99 -26.92 0.58
CA PRO A 77 30.72 -26.64 -0.65
C PRO A 77 30.66 -25.16 -0.99
N LYS A 78 31.84 -24.54 -1.10
CA LYS A 78 32.09 -23.12 -1.41
C LYS A 78 31.37 -22.58 -2.66
N SER A 79 30.87 -23.46 -3.54
CA SER A 79 30.16 -23.10 -4.76
C SER A 79 28.76 -22.52 -4.55
N ALA A 80 28.13 -22.75 -3.40
CA ALA A 80 26.74 -22.32 -3.14
C ALA A 80 26.62 -20.92 -2.53
N LEU A 81 27.74 -20.28 -2.14
CA LEU A 81 27.75 -18.96 -1.48
C LEU A 81 28.30 -17.83 -2.36
N GLU A 82 28.48 -18.07 -3.66
CA GLU A 82 28.88 -17.00 -4.57
C GLU A 82 27.68 -16.09 -4.86
N PRO A 83 27.84 -14.75 -4.80
CA PRO A 83 26.78 -13.83 -5.17
C PRO A 83 26.22 -14.19 -6.55
N ALA A 84 24.89 -14.20 -6.70
CA ALA A 84 24.23 -14.62 -7.93
C ALA A 84 24.72 -13.88 -9.20
N MET A 85 25.30 -12.69 -9.03
CA MET A 85 25.92 -11.90 -10.09
C MET A 85 27.28 -12.46 -10.57
N THR A 86 28.06 -13.09 -9.69
CA THR A 86 29.36 -13.70 -10.02
C THR A 86 29.18 -15.04 -10.72
N ALA A 87 28.26 -15.88 -10.22
CA ALA A 87 28.00 -17.22 -10.78
C ALA A 87 27.60 -17.22 -12.28
N ARG A 88 26.96 -16.14 -12.75
CA ARG A 88 26.56 -15.99 -14.15
C ARG A 88 27.73 -15.90 -15.13
N ASN A 89 28.88 -15.39 -14.69
CA ASN A 89 30.04 -15.19 -15.57
C ASN A 89 31.00 -16.39 -15.56
N HIS A 90 31.03 -17.18 -14.50
CA HIS A 90 31.90 -18.35 -14.39
C HIS A 90 31.43 -19.55 -15.23
N ALA A 91 30.13 -19.66 -15.52
CA ALA A 91 29.60 -20.70 -16.42
C ALA A 91 30.04 -20.55 -17.90
N ALA A 92 30.55 -19.38 -18.28
CA ALA A 92 30.98 -19.08 -19.65
C ALA A 92 32.49 -19.24 -19.89
N THR A 93 33.27 -19.66 -18.88
CA THR A 93 34.71 -19.92 -19.08
C THR A 93 34.92 -21.40 -19.41
N PRO A 94 35.35 -21.77 -20.63
CA PRO A 94 35.69 -23.15 -20.94
C PRO A 94 36.90 -23.56 -20.10
N GLY A 95 36.73 -24.63 -19.31
CA GLY A 95 37.80 -25.26 -18.56
C GLY A 95 38.91 -25.70 -19.52
N ARG A 96 40.15 -25.40 -19.14
CA ARG A 96 41.31 -26.12 -19.68
C ARG A 96 41.41 -27.47 -19.00
#